data_AF-A0A0A0KZR5-F1
#
_entry.id   AF-A0A0A0KZR5-F1
#
_cell.length_a   1.000
_cell.length_b   1.000
_cell.length_c   1.000
_cell.angle_alpha   90.00
_cell.angle_beta   90.00
_cell.angle_gamma   90.00
#
_symmetry.space_group_name_H-M   'P 1'
#
loop_
_entity.id
_entity.type
_entity.pdbx_description
1 polymer ?
#
loop_
_entity_poly.entity_id
_entity_poly.type
_entity_poly.pdbx_seq_one_letter_code
_entity_poly.pdbx_strand_id
1 'polypeptide(L)'
;MVPLVLFRYGAIVMDDQNSDGSIGYTVLHNCSCQHSAPTFINIVDAAILRLATGDQNMTIQTRNHPLPMTKSQRLQRHDLDAFAAAIIINIAFCFIPASFAVSLVKERETKAKHQQMISGVSMLSYWISTYLWDAISFLVPTCLAFVLFYIFGMDQFIGKGRFLATAIIFLEYGLAIASSTYCLTFFFLDHTVAQNVVLSVHFFTGLILMVISFIMGLIETMAKTNSFLKVGSLDVFVYIEYSPKWFVF
;
A
#
# COMPACT_ATOMS: atom_id res chain seq x y z
N MET A 1 -10.96 21.32 -17.34
CA MET A 1 -10.94 21.58 -18.80
C MET A 1 -9.83 20.72 -19.35
N VAL A 2 -10.14 19.59 -19.98
CA VAL A 2 -9.12 18.81 -20.70
C VAL A 2 -8.96 19.50 -22.05
N PRO A 3 -7.79 20.07 -22.39
CA PRO A 3 -7.57 20.62 -23.72
C PRO A 3 -7.71 19.49 -24.74
N LEU A 4 -8.38 19.78 -25.86
CA LEU A 4 -8.53 18.85 -26.98
C LEU A 4 -7.14 18.47 -27.49
N VAL A 5 -6.67 17.28 -27.12
CA VAL A 5 -5.53 16.66 -27.79
C VAL A 5 -6.02 16.30 -29.19
N LEU A 6 -5.48 17.00 -30.19
CA LEU A 6 -5.83 16.95 -31.63
C LEU A 6 -5.67 15.56 -32.31
N PHE A 7 -5.43 14.50 -31.55
CA PHE A 7 -5.00 13.17 -32.03
C PHE A 7 -5.92 12.01 -31.61
N ARG A 8 -7.21 12.26 -31.34
CA ARG A 8 -8.15 11.19 -31.01
C ARG A 8 -9.14 10.97 -32.15
N TYR A 9 -9.07 9.79 -32.76
CA TYR A 9 -9.94 9.38 -33.85
C TYR A 9 -11.36 9.07 -33.33
N GLY A 10 -12.34 9.57 -34.06
CA GLY A 10 -13.76 9.26 -33.92
C GLY A 10 -14.46 9.63 -35.23
N ALA A 11 -15.58 8.98 -35.52
CA ALA A 11 -16.39 9.27 -36.69
C ALA A 11 -17.81 9.58 -36.26
N ILE A 12 -18.48 10.44 -37.02
CA ILE A 12 -19.87 10.82 -36.78
C ILE A 12 -20.63 10.45 -38.05
N VAL A 13 -21.69 9.68 -37.90
CA VAL A 13 -22.60 9.33 -38.99
C VAL A 13 -23.91 10.06 -38.70
N MET A 14 -24.28 11.00 -39.58
CA MET A 14 -25.57 11.68 -39.50
C MET A 14 -26.62 10.85 -40.23
N ASP A 15 -27.81 10.74 -39.64
CA ASP A 15 -28.98 10.13 -40.25
C ASP A 15 -29.74 11.18 -41.09
N ASP A 16 -30.61 10.71 -41.98
CA ASP A 16 -31.50 11.59 -42.72
C ASP A 16 -32.46 12.31 -41.77
N GLN A 17 -32.88 13.52 -42.16
CA GLN A 17 -33.87 14.26 -41.37
C GLN A 17 -35.22 13.58 -41.47
N ASN A 18 -35.82 13.27 -40.32
CA ASN A 18 -37.18 12.76 -40.28
C ASN A 18 -38.19 13.86 -40.68
N SER A 19 -39.37 13.46 -41.14
CA SER A 19 -40.49 14.35 -41.50
C SER A 19 -40.89 15.32 -40.38
N ASP A 20 -40.56 14.98 -39.14
CA ASP A 20 -40.92 15.72 -37.93
C ASP A 20 -39.85 16.76 -37.54
N GLY A 21 -38.78 16.90 -38.35
CA GLY A 21 -37.67 17.83 -38.12
C GLY A 21 -36.62 17.33 -37.12
N SER A 22 -36.73 16.09 -36.64
CA SER A 22 -35.71 15.48 -35.78
C SER A 22 -34.49 15.02 -36.58
N ILE A 23 -33.29 15.26 -36.07
CA ILE A 23 -32.03 14.82 -36.66
C ILE A 23 -31.45 13.71 -35.78
N GLY A 24 -31.21 12.53 -36.38
CA GLY A 24 -30.49 11.44 -35.75
C GLY A 24 -28.99 11.53 -36.04
N TYR A 25 -28.13 11.16 -35.09
CA TYR A 25 -26.71 10.97 -35.35
C TYR A 25 -26.14 9.83 -34.50
N THR A 26 -25.14 9.15 -35.04
CA THR A 26 -24.39 8.09 -34.37
C THR A 26 -22.94 8.51 -34.21
N VAL A 27 -22.44 8.43 -32.97
CA VAL A 27 -21.05 8.77 -32.64
C VAL A 27 -20.21 7.50 -32.45
N LEU A 28 -19.29 7.28 -33.37
CA LEU A 28 -18.26 6.26 -33.29
C LEU A 28 -17.05 6.84 -32.56
N HIS A 29 -16.92 6.54 -31.27
CA HIS A 29 -15.88 7.09 -30.41
C HIS A 29 -14.86 6.02 -30.00
N ASN A 30 -13.63 6.44 -29.71
CA ASN A 30 -12.62 5.54 -29.16
C ASN A 30 -12.88 5.24 -27.68
N CYS A 31 -13.07 3.95 -27.33
CA CYS A 31 -13.31 3.48 -25.95
C CYS A 31 -12.07 3.52 -25.04
N SER A 32 -10.87 3.72 -25.59
CA SER A 32 -9.61 3.83 -24.82
C SER A 32 -9.57 5.07 -23.91
N CYS A 33 -10.55 5.98 -24.03
CA CYS A 33 -10.65 7.18 -23.22
C CYS A 33 -12.03 7.34 -22.61
N GLN A 34 -12.09 7.38 -21.29
CA GLN A 34 -13.32 7.45 -20.51
C GLN A 34 -14.20 8.67 -20.81
N HIS A 35 -13.62 9.75 -21.34
CA HIS A 35 -14.36 10.97 -21.69
C HIS A 35 -14.60 11.16 -23.19
N SER A 36 -14.23 10.18 -24.02
CA SER A 36 -14.33 10.26 -25.47
C SER A 36 -15.79 10.42 -25.93
N ALA A 37 -16.68 9.52 -25.51
CA ALA A 37 -18.10 9.57 -25.87
C ALA A 37 -18.78 10.92 -25.56
N PRO A 38 -18.78 11.43 -24.30
CA PRO A 38 -19.46 12.70 -24.00
C PRO A 38 -18.80 13.90 -24.67
N THR A 39 -17.50 13.84 -24.98
CA THR A 39 -16.81 14.92 -25.69
C THR A 39 -17.27 15.02 -27.14
N PHE A 40 -17.35 13.90 -27.87
CA PHE A 40 -17.82 13.89 -29.25
C PHE A 40 -19.29 14.29 -29.38
N ILE A 41 -20.14 13.84 -28.45
CA ILE A 41 -21.54 14.27 -28.37
C ILE A 41 -21.62 15.80 -28.21
N ASN A 42 -20.88 16.38 -27.27
CA ASN A 42 -20.88 17.83 -27.06
C ASN A 42 -20.39 18.62 -28.30
N ILE A 43 -19.43 18.08 -29.05
CA ILE A 43 -18.94 18.71 -30.29
C ILE A 43 -20.04 18.71 -31.36
N VAL A 44 -20.74 17.58 -31.54
CA VAL A 44 -21.84 17.46 -32.50
C VAL A 44 -22.98 18.39 -32.11
N ASP A 45 -23.39 18.39 -30.85
CA ASP A 45 -24.48 19.24 -30.36
C ASP A 45 -24.14 20.73 -30.50
N ALA A 46 -22.88 21.12 -30.22
CA ALA A 46 -22.43 22.49 -30.44
C ALA A 46 -22.41 22.87 -31.93
N ALA A 47 -22.09 21.94 -32.82
CA ALA A 47 -22.11 22.18 -34.27
C ALA A 47 -23.55 22.31 -34.80
N ILE A 48 -24.47 21.45 -34.34
CA ILE A 48 -25.90 21.53 -34.68
C ILE A 48 -26.48 22.84 -34.16
N LEU A 49 -26.13 23.26 -32.94
CA LEU A 49 -26.58 24.54 -32.39
C LEU A 49 -26.16 25.71 -33.29
N ARG A 50 -24.89 25.76 -33.70
CA ARG A 50 -24.37 26.81 -34.61
C ARG A 50 -25.09 26.81 -35.95
N LEU A 51 -25.41 25.63 -36.48
CA LEU A 51 -26.14 25.49 -37.74
C LEU A 51 -27.58 26.01 -37.61
N ALA A 52 -28.24 25.70 -36.50
CA ALA A 52 -29.64 26.10 -36.25
C ALA A 52 -29.80 27.59 -35.96
N THR A 53 -28.87 28.21 -35.22
CA THR A 53 -28.95 29.65 -34.88
C THR A 53 -28.26 30.57 -35.89
N GLY A 54 -27.43 30.03 -36.79
CA GLY A 54 -26.64 30.82 -37.74
C GLY A 54 -25.52 31.66 -37.09
N ASP A 55 -25.27 31.48 -35.79
CA ASP A 55 -24.22 32.17 -35.04
C ASP A 55 -23.05 31.21 -34.75
N GLN A 56 -21.87 31.52 -35.31
CA GLN A 56 -20.66 30.72 -35.14
C GLN A 56 -20.06 30.82 -33.73
N ASN A 57 -20.40 31.86 -32.96
CA ASN A 57 -19.84 32.09 -31.63
C ASN A 57 -20.56 31.30 -30.53
N MET A 58 -21.72 30.73 -30.81
CA MET A 58 -22.42 29.89 -29.84
C MET A 58 -21.66 28.58 -29.61
N THR A 59 -21.52 28.19 -28.35
CA THR A 59 -20.85 26.96 -27.95
C THR A 59 -21.51 26.35 -26.73
N ILE A 60 -21.53 25.02 -26.68
CA ILE A 60 -22.04 24.26 -25.54
C ILE A 60 -20.82 23.76 -24.75
N GLN A 61 -20.83 24.00 -23.44
CA GLN A 61 -19.82 23.47 -22.53
C GLN A 61 -20.45 22.41 -21.62
N THR A 62 -19.97 21.18 -21.73
CA THR A 62 -20.30 20.10 -20.80
C THR A 62 -19.26 20.01 -19.70
N ARG A 63 -19.71 19.84 -18.46
CA ARG A 63 -18.86 19.60 -17.29
C ARG A 63 -19.33 18.33 -16.60
N ASN A 64 -18.44 17.34 -16.52
CA ASN A 64 -18.67 16.19 -15.66
C ASN A 64 -18.12 16.50 -14.27
N HIS A 65 -19.00 16.67 -13.30
CA HIS A 65 -18.63 16.81 -11.89
C HIS A 65 -19.31 15.66 -11.13
N PRO A 66 -18.54 14.64 -10.72
CA PRO A 66 -19.09 13.53 -9.94
C PRO A 66 -19.74 14.04 -8.66
N LEU A 67 -20.80 13.36 -8.24
CA LEU A 67 -21.41 13.61 -6.94
C LEU A 67 -20.41 13.33 -5.80
N PRO A 68 -20.54 14.02 -4.65
CA PRO A 68 -19.71 13.74 -3.49
C PRO A 68 -19.87 12.27 -3.07
N MET A 69 -18.75 11.60 -2.79
CA MET A 69 -18.77 10.20 -2.37
C MET A 69 -19.54 10.02 -1.06
N THR A 70 -20.29 8.93 -0.97
CA THR A 70 -20.96 8.55 0.28
C THR A 70 -19.93 8.10 1.33
N LYS A 71 -20.32 8.10 2.62
CA LYS A 71 -19.45 7.65 3.71
C LYS A 71 -18.94 6.21 3.48
N SER A 72 -19.79 5.31 2.97
CA SER A 72 -19.43 3.92 2.67
C SER A 72 -18.43 3.81 1.52
N GLN A 73 -18.61 4.57 0.44
CA GLN A 73 -17.67 4.61 -0.68
C GLN A 73 -16.30 5.17 -0.26
N ARG A 74 -16.28 6.20 0.59
CA ARG A 74 -15.04 6.79 1.10
C ARG A 74 -14.27 5.81 1.97
N LEU A 75 -14.96 5.07 2.84
CA LEU A 75 -14.36 4.05 3.69
C LEU A 75 -13.77 2.92 2.83
N GLN A 76 -14.53 2.39 1.87
CA GLN A 76 -14.04 1.33 0.96
C GLN A 76 -12.79 1.77 0.17
N ARG A 77 -12.77 2.99 -0.34
CA ARG A 77 -11.61 3.50 -1.09
C ARG A 77 -10.39 3.68 -0.19
N HIS A 78 -10.60 4.19 1.01
CA HIS A 78 -9.54 4.32 2.01
C HIS A 78 -8.98 2.96 2.43
N ASP A 79 -9.84 1.95 2.58
CA ASP A 79 -9.41 0.59 2.93
C ASP A 79 -8.57 -0.05 1.82
N LEU A 80 -8.93 0.17 0.56
CA LEU A 80 -8.13 -0.30 -0.59
C LEU A 80 -6.77 0.38 -0.66
N ASP A 81 -6.73 1.70 -0.44
CA ASP A 81 -5.48 2.46 -0.43
C ASP A 81 -4.58 2.03 0.75
N ALA A 82 -5.17 1.81 1.93
CA ALA A 82 -4.46 1.32 3.11
C ALA A 82 -3.90 -0.10 2.90
N PHE A 83 -4.68 -0.99 2.29
CA PHE A 83 -4.26 -2.35 1.96
C PHE A 83 -3.09 -2.37 0.97
N ALA A 84 -3.15 -1.54 -0.08
CA ALA A 84 -2.04 -1.41 -1.03
C ALA A 84 -0.77 -0.89 -0.37
N ALA A 85 -0.89 0.11 0.51
CA ALA A 85 0.24 0.64 1.27
C ALA A 85 0.84 -0.40 2.23
N ALA A 86 -0.01 -1.19 2.91
CA ALA A 86 0.42 -2.23 3.83
C ALA A 86 1.23 -3.32 3.14
N ILE A 87 0.83 -3.76 1.94
CA ILE A 87 1.60 -4.74 1.15
C ILE A 87 2.99 -4.19 0.82
N ILE A 88 3.09 -2.94 0.37
CA ILE A 88 4.38 -2.32 0.01
C ILE A 88 5.29 -2.21 1.24
N ILE A 89 4.74 -1.79 2.39
CA ILE A 89 5.48 -1.71 3.65
C ILE A 89 5.89 -3.11 4.12
N ASN A 90 5.01 -4.11 4.00
CA ASN A 90 5.32 -5.50 4.35
C ASN A 90 6.53 -6.03 3.56
N ILE A 91 6.53 -5.82 2.24
CA ILE A 91 7.67 -6.19 1.38
C ILE A 91 8.96 -5.54 1.87
N ALA A 92 8.93 -4.22 2.12
CA ALA A 92 10.12 -3.47 2.55
C ALA A 92 10.69 -3.99 3.88
N PHE A 93 9.83 -4.26 4.85
CA PHE A 93 10.26 -4.72 6.17
C PHE A 93 10.68 -6.18 6.21
N CYS A 94 10.20 -7.04 5.30
CA CYS A 94 10.65 -8.44 5.23
C CYS A 94 12.14 -8.57 4.86
N PHE A 95 12.74 -7.56 4.23
CA PHE A 95 14.17 -7.55 3.94
C PHE A 95 15.05 -7.44 5.19
N ILE A 96 14.53 -6.84 6.26
CA ILE A 96 15.26 -6.68 7.53
C ILE A 96 15.62 -8.03 8.15
N PRO A 97 14.65 -8.92 8.49
CA PRO A 97 14.98 -10.24 9.02
C PRO A 97 15.77 -11.10 8.03
N ALA A 98 15.52 -10.98 6.72
CA ALA A 98 16.32 -11.67 5.72
C ALA A 98 17.81 -11.28 5.79
N SER A 99 18.12 -10.01 6.08
CA SER A 99 19.51 -9.54 6.25
C SER A 99 20.19 -10.12 7.50
N PHE A 100 19.46 -10.27 8.61
CA PHE A 100 19.96 -10.92 9.82
C PHE A 100 20.27 -12.39 9.57
N ALA A 101 19.38 -13.09 8.84
CA ALA A 101 19.58 -14.48 8.46
C ALA A 101 20.84 -14.68 7.60
N VAL A 102 21.05 -13.83 6.59
CA VAL A 102 22.23 -13.87 5.73
C VAL A 102 23.51 -13.75 6.55
N SER A 103 23.58 -12.77 7.44
CA SER A 103 24.77 -12.50 8.24
C SER A 103 25.14 -13.71 9.10
N LEU A 104 24.18 -14.29 9.81
CA LEU A 104 24.38 -15.49 10.64
C LEU A 104 24.76 -16.74 9.83
N VAL A 105 24.08 -16.99 8.72
CA VAL A 105 24.32 -18.20 7.93
C VAL A 105 25.66 -18.11 7.22
N LYS A 106 26.00 -16.93 6.67
CA LYS A 106 27.30 -16.67 6.02
C LYS A 106 28.48 -16.85 6.97
N GLU A 107 28.35 -16.46 8.25
CA GLU A 107 29.38 -16.71 9.26
C GLU A 107 29.60 -18.19 9.56
N ARG A 108 28.55 -19.02 9.45
CA ARG A 108 28.67 -20.48 9.60
C ARG A 108 29.23 -21.12 8.35
N GLU A 109 28.79 -20.68 7.18
CA GLU A 109 29.26 -21.16 5.88
C GLU A 109 30.77 -20.92 5.69
N THR A 110 31.24 -19.72 6.03
CA THR A 110 32.67 -19.35 5.98
C THR A 110 33.48 -19.86 7.17
N LYS A 111 32.84 -20.49 8.16
CA LYS A 111 33.43 -20.92 9.44
C LYS A 111 34.05 -19.78 10.26
N ALA A 112 33.72 -18.53 9.97
CA ALA A 112 34.20 -17.35 10.70
C ALA A 112 33.82 -17.43 12.20
N LYS A 113 32.58 -17.86 12.51
CA LYS A 113 32.15 -18.11 13.89
C LYS A 113 33.06 -19.11 14.60
N HIS A 114 33.46 -20.19 13.92
CA HIS A 114 34.33 -21.20 14.52
C HIS A 114 35.73 -20.64 14.79
N GLN A 115 36.27 -19.83 13.87
CA GLN A 115 37.55 -19.15 14.06
C GLN A 115 37.52 -18.17 15.25
N GLN A 116 36.42 -17.42 15.44
CA GLN A 116 36.24 -16.54 16.60
C GLN A 116 36.27 -17.32 17.92
N MET A 117 35.62 -18.49 17.97
CA MET A 117 35.61 -19.33 19.18
C MET A 117 37.00 -19.91 19.48
N ILE A 118 37.75 -20.34 18.47
CA ILE A 118 39.14 -20.81 18.64
C ILE A 118 40.05 -19.67 19.13
N SER A 119 39.76 -18.43 18.71
CA SER A 119 40.51 -17.24 19.11
C SER A 119 40.18 -16.76 20.54
N GLY A 120 39.37 -17.51 21.30
CA GLY A 120 39.07 -17.24 22.71
C GLY A 120 37.79 -16.44 22.97
N VAL A 121 36.97 -16.17 21.95
CA VAL A 121 35.65 -15.54 22.15
C VAL A 121 34.70 -16.54 22.78
N SER A 122 34.03 -16.16 23.86
CA SER A 122 33.02 -17.01 24.49
C SER A 122 31.74 -17.05 23.66
N MET A 123 31.06 -18.20 23.67
CA MET A 123 29.81 -18.40 22.91
C MET A 123 28.71 -17.40 23.32
N LEU A 124 28.62 -17.06 24.61
CA LEU A 124 27.67 -16.06 25.10
C LEU A 124 27.99 -14.65 24.60
N SER A 125 29.27 -14.26 24.61
CA SER A 125 29.68 -12.94 24.11
C SER A 125 29.35 -12.77 22.63
N TYR A 126 29.54 -13.82 21.82
CA TYR A 126 29.16 -13.82 20.41
C TYR A 126 27.66 -13.51 20.25
N TRP A 127 26.77 -14.31 20.85
CA TRP A 127 25.33 -14.13 20.66
C TRP A 127 24.81 -12.78 21.17
N ILE A 128 25.32 -12.31 22.31
CA ILE A 128 24.93 -10.99 22.84
C ILE A 128 25.39 -9.90 21.87
N SER A 129 26.62 -9.98 21.35
CA SER A 129 27.13 -8.99 20.41
C SER A 129 26.36 -8.98 19.09
N THR A 130 26.01 -10.16 18.55
CA THR A 130 25.24 -10.28 17.30
C THR A 130 23.81 -9.76 17.49
N TYR A 131 23.15 -10.13 18.59
CA TYR A 131 21.80 -9.66 18.89
C TYR A 131 21.76 -8.14 19.13
N LEU A 132 22.75 -7.60 19.83
CA LEU A 132 22.88 -6.15 20.05
C LEU A 132 23.15 -5.42 18.74
N TRP A 133 23.99 -5.97 17.87
CA TRP A 133 24.26 -5.40 16.55
C TRP A 133 23.01 -5.34 15.68
N ASP A 134 22.22 -6.42 15.65
CA ASP A 134 20.97 -6.44 14.90
C ASP A 134 19.94 -5.47 15.49
N ALA A 135 19.85 -5.36 16.82
CA ALA A 135 18.99 -4.39 17.49
C ALA A 135 19.39 -2.93 17.16
N ILE A 136 20.68 -2.60 17.17
CA ILE A 136 21.18 -1.27 16.78
C ILE A 136 20.93 -1.01 15.29
N SER A 137 21.17 -2.02 14.45
CA SER A 137 20.95 -1.91 13.00
C SER A 137 19.47 -1.70 12.67
N PHE A 138 18.55 -2.27 13.47
CA PHE A 138 17.11 -2.07 13.36
C PHE A 138 16.64 -0.65 13.73
N LEU A 139 17.42 0.09 14.53
CA LEU A 139 17.09 1.48 14.84
C LEU A 139 17.14 2.37 13.60
N VAL A 140 18.01 2.08 12.63
CA VAL A 140 18.13 2.87 11.39
C VAL A 140 16.82 2.86 10.57
N PRO A 141 16.26 1.71 10.15
CA PRO A 141 14.98 1.68 9.44
C PRO A 141 13.83 2.18 10.32
N THR A 142 13.88 2.00 11.63
CA THR A 142 12.88 2.54 12.56
C THR A 142 12.88 4.07 12.56
N CYS A 143 14.06 4.71 12.66
CA CYS A 143 14.18 6.16 12.57
C CYS A 143 13.69 6.68 11.22
N LEU A 144 14.04 6.02 10.12
CA LEU A 144 13.54 6.37 8.79
C LEU A 144 12.01 6.28 8.72
N ALA A 145 11.40 5.23 9.30
CA ALA A 145 9.94 5.09 9.36
C ALA A 145 9.29 6.26 10.13
N PHE A 146 9.86 6.68 11.27
CA PHE A 146 9.35 7.83 12.02
C PHE A 146 9.48 9.16 11.26
N VAL A 147 10.58 9.36 10.52
CA VAL A 147 10.74 10.52 9.65
C VAL A 147 9.66 10.54 8.57
N LEU A 148 9.37 9.40 7.95
CA LEU A 148 8.30 9.29 6.96
C LEU A 148 6.93 9.56 7.58
N PHE A 149 6.64 9.01 8.76
CA PHE A 149 5.39 9.30 9.48
C PHE A 149 5.21 10.79 9.75
N TYR A 150 6.31 11.50 10.05
CA TYR A 150 6.28 12.95 10.27
C TYR A 150 6.02 13.72 8.96
N ILE A 151 6.75 13.39 7.88
CA ILE A 151 6.60 14.03 6.57
C ILE A 151 5.18 13.84 6.01
N PHE A 152 4.61 12.65 6.17
CA PHE A 152 3.26 12.34 5.71
C PHE A 152 2.16 12.77 6.69
N GLY A 153 2.49 13.39 7.82
CA GLY A 153 1.50 13.89 8.78
C GLY A 153 0.63 12.79 9.38
N MET A 154 1.21 11.62 9.67
CA MET A 154 0.46 10.47 10.17
C MET A 154 0.18 10.58 11.68
N ASP A 155 -0.84 11.37 12.04
CA ASP A 155 -1.27 11.62 13.43
C ASP A 155 -1.62 10.34 14.20
N GLN A 156 -1.96 9.25 13.50
CA GLN A 156 -2.19 7.93 14.10
C GLN A 156 -0.94 7.34 14.79
N PHE A 157 0.27 7.65 14.28
CA PHE A 157 1.54 7.13 14.82
C PHE A 157 2.30 8.19 15.64
N ILE A 158 2.16 9.48 15.31
CA ILE A 158 2.91 10.59 15.94
C ILE A 158 2.04 11.47 16.84
N GLY A 159 0.73 11.25 16.87
CA GLY A 159 -0.22 12.05 17.65
C GLY A 159 0.13 12.12 19.15
N LYS A 160 -0.34 13.19 19.81
CA LYS A 160 -0.10 13.46 21.23
C LYS A 160 -0.50 12.24 22.09
N GLY A 161 0.47 11.69 22.83
CA GLY A 161 0.29 10.52 23.70
C GLY A 161 0.41 9.15 23.02
N ARG A 162 0.51 9.08 21.67
CA ARG A 162 0.63 7.81 20.92
C ARG A 162 2.05 7.49 20.47
N PHE A 163 2.88 8.52 20.29
CA PHE A 163 4.28 8.38 19.84
C PHE A 163 5.08 7.37 20.66
N LEU A 164 5.02 7.46 22.00
CA LEU A 164 5.76 6.56 22.88
C LEU A 164 5.31 5.11 22.71
N ALA A 165 4.01 4.86 22.62
CA ALA A 165 3.47 3.52 22.40
C ALA A 165 3.94 2.96 21.05
N THR A 166 3.88 3.76 19.98
CA THR A 166 4.37 3.35 18.66
C THR A 166 5.87 3.05 18.68
N ALA A 167 6.69 3.87 19.36
CA ALA A 167 8.12 3.64 19.48
C ALA A 167 8.45 2.32 20.22
N ILE A 168 7.71 2.01 21.29
CA ILE A 168 7.88 0.76 22.02
C ILE A 168 7.51 -0.44 21.15
N ILE A 169 6.37 -0.40 20.44
CA ILE A 169 5.94 -1.50 19.57
C ILE A 169 6.98 -1.76 18.47
N PHE A 170 7.53 -0.71 17.84
CA PHE A 170 8.60 -0.87 16.85
C PHE A 170 9.85 -1.51 17.45
N LEU A 171 10.28 -1.08 18.64
CA LEU A 171 11.45 -1.63 19.32
C LEU A 171 11.25 -3.11 19.67
N GLU A 172 10.11 -3.47 20.25
CA GLU A 172 9.78 -4.85 20.59
C GLU A 172 9.65 -5.72 19.33
N TYR A 173 9.10 -5.18 18.25
CA TYR A 173 9.04 -5.87 16.95
C TYR A 173 10.44 -6.19 16.42
N GLY A 174 11.38 -5.24 16.48
CA GLY A 174 12.77 -5.46 16.06
C GLY A 174 13.46 -6.58 16.85
N LEU A 175 13.21 -6.63 18.16
CA LEU A 175 13.76 -7.67 19.04
C LEU A 175 13.12 -9.04 18.76
N ALA A 176 11.80 -9.09 18.58
CA ALA A 176 11.05 -10.31 18.32
C ALA A 176 11.38 -10.92 16.95
N ILE A 177 11.48 -10.08 15.92
CA ILE A 177 11.77 -10.54 14.56
C ILE A 177 13.19 -11.09 14.44
N ALA A 178 14.15 -10.50 15.16
CA ALA A 178 15.52 -11.04 15.24
C ALA A 178 15.52 -12.43 15.88
N SER A 179 14.85 -12.61 17.04
CA SER A 179 14.75 -13.91 17.71
C SER A 179 14.06 -14.97 16.84
N SER A 180 12.96 -14.63 16.18
CA SER A 180 12.26 -15.52 15.24
C SER A 180 13.16 -15.95 14.08
N THR A 181 13.88 -14.99 13.50
CA THR A 181 14.83 -15.23 12.41
C THR A 181 15.94 -16.18 12.84
N TYR A 182 16.50 -15.99 14.04
CA TYR A 182 17.59 -16.82 14.55
C TYR A 182 17.17 -18.29 14.65
N CYS A 183 15.94 -18.54 15.11
CA CYS A 183 15.35 -19.88 15.13
C CYS A 183 15.25 -20.48 13.72
N LEU A 184 14.84 -19.69 12.72
CA LEU A 184 14.76 -20.15 11.33
C LEU A 184 16.15 -20.43 10.73
N THR A 185 17.18 -19.67 11.11
CA THR A 185 18.51 -19.85 10.51
C THR A 185 19.06 -21.26 10.70
N PHE A 186 18.72 -21.98 11.79
CA PHE A 186 19.27 -23.31 12.06
C PHE A 186 19.00 -24.37 10.98
N PHE A 187 17.99 -24.16 10.14
CA PHE A 187 17.64 -25.07 9.04
C PHE A 187 18.45 -24.83 7.76
N PHE A 188 19.29 -23.80 7.71
CA PHE A 188 20.00 -23.39 6.50
C PHE A 188 21.52 -23.43 6.65
N LEU A 189 22.15 -23.98 5.62
CA LEU A 189 23.61 -24.03 5.45
C LEU A 189 24.12 -22.97 4.46
N ASP A 190 23.31 -22.64 3.46
CA ASP A 190 23.63 -21.65 2.41
C ASP A 190 22.93 -20.31 2.68
N HIS A 191 23.71 -19.22 2.67
CA HIS A 191 23.20 -17.88 2.99
C HIS A 191 22.15 -17.36 1.99
N THR A 192 22.25 -17.72 0.71
CA THR A 192 21.32 -17.26 -0.33
C THR A 192 19.97 -17.96 -0.19
N VAL A 193 19.98 -19.27 0.08
CA VAL A 193 18.77 -20.04 0.37
C VAL A 193 18.10 -19.51 1.64
N ALA A 194 18.88 -19.26 2.69
CA ALA A 194 18.35 -18.71 3.94
C ALA A 194 17.66 -17.36 3.72
N GLN A 195 18.28 -16.46 2.95
CA GLN A 195 17.70 -15.15 2.61
C GLN A 195 16.33 -15.29 1.97
N ASN A 196 16.22 -16.10 0.92
CA ASN A 196 15.00 -16.23 0.13
C ASN A 196 13.88 -16.90 0.92
N VAL A 197 14.20 -17.92 1.73
CA VAL A 197 13.20 -18.63 2.54
C VAL A 197 12.74 -17.76 3.71
N VAL A 198 13.64 -17.10 4.44
CA VAL A 198 13.26 -16.19 5.54
C VAL A 198 12.42 -15.03 5.03
N LEU A 199 12.81 -14.43 3.89
CA LEU A 199 12.01 -13.40 3.23
C LEU A 199 10.60 -13.91 2.91
N SER A 200 10.49 -15.11 2.31
CA SER A 200 9.20 -15.70 1.93
C SER A 200 8.33 -16.01 3.15
N VAL A 201 8.91 -16.58 4.21
CA VAL A 201 8.19 -16.92 5.45
C VAL A 201 7.60 -15.66 6.09
N HIS A 202 8.38 -14.59 6.25
CA HIS A 202 7.88 -13.36 6.84
C HIS A 202 6.87 -12.63 5.93
N PHE A 203 7.09 -12.64 4.62
CA PHE A 203 6.15 -12.06 3.65
C PHE A 203 4.80 -12.76 3.69
N PHE A 204 4.77 -14.09 3.58
CA PHE A 204 3.51 -14.84 3.61
C PHE A 204 2.83 -14.77 4.98
N THR A 205 3.59 -14.81 6.08
CA THR A 205 3.02 -14.64 7.42
C THR A 205 2.32 -13.28 7.54
N GLY A 206 2.98 -12.20 7.10
CA GLY A 206 2.38 -10.88 7.06
C GLY A 206 1.13 -10.79 6.18
N LEU A 207 1.19 -11.34 4.97
CA LEU A 207 0.03 -11.38 4.06
C LEU A 207 -1.16 -12.17 4.63
N ILE A 208 -0.90 -13.33 5.22
CA ILE A 208 -1.96 -14.19 5.80
C ILE A 208 -2.63 -13.45 6.97
N LEU A 209 -1.85 -12.85 7.86
CA LEU A 209 -2.38 -12.07 8.99
C LEU A 209 -3.19 -10.86 8.53
N MET A 210 -2.72 -10.16 7.49
CA MET A 210 -3.44 -9.07 6.84
C MET A 210 -4.81 -9.54 6.31
N VAL A 211 -4.85 -10.64 5.55
CA VAL A 211 -6.11 -11.19 5.01
C VAL A 211 -7.05 -11.64 6.14
N ILE A 212 -6.54 -12.29 7.18
CA ILE A 212 -7.33 -12.67 8.35
C ILE A 212 -7.92 -11.44 9.03
N SER A 213 -7.12 -10.40 9.25
CA SER A 213 -7.57 -9.12 9.84
C SER A 213 -8.66 -8.44 9.01
N PHE A 214 -8.53 -8.48 7.68
CA PHE A 214 -9.54 -7.95 6.76
C PHE A 214 -10.86 -8.75 6.86
N ILE A 215 -10.80 -10.08 6.76
CA ILE A 215 -11.98 -10.96 6.85
C ILE A 215 -12.67 -10.79 8.21
N MET A 216 -11.91 -10.77 9.31
CA MET A 216 -12.47 -10.52 10.64
C MET A 216 -13.06 -9.11 10.80
N GLY A 217 -12.64 -8.15 9.96
CA GLY A 217 -13.22 -6.81 9.91
C GLY A 217 -14.59 -6.77 9.22
N LEU A 218 -14.85 -7.69 8.29
CA LEU A 218 -16.12 -7.81 7.57
C LEU A 218 -17.21 -8.52 8.40
N ILE A 219 -16.83 -9.41 9.31
CA ILE A 219 -17.76 -10.17 10.15
C ILE A 219 -18.01 -9.39 11.45
N GLU A 220 -19.23 -8.85 11.63
CA GLU A 220 -19.59 -8.05 12.81
C GLU A 220 -19.32 -8.78 14.15
N THR A 221 -19.59 -10.09 14.20
CA THR A 221 -19.33 -10.93 15.38
C THR A 221 -17.85 -11.00 15.76
N MET A 222 -16.95 -10.97 14.76
CA MET A 222 -15.50 -11.09 14.95
C MET A 222 -14.81 -9.72 15.08
N ALA A 223 -15.54 -8.62 14.88
CA ALA A 223 -14.98 -7.27 14.89
C ALA A 223 -14.40 -6.89 16.26
N LYS A 224 -15.00 -7.35 17.36
CA LYS A 224 -14.50 -7.12 18.73
C LYS A 224 -13.21 -7.89 19.02
N THR A 225 -13.11 -9.12 18.53
CA THR A 225 -11.88 -9.92 18.63
C THR A 225 -10.79 -9.33 17.75
N ASN A 226 -11.14 -8.85 16.55
CA ASN A 226 -10.21 -8.17 15.65
C ASN A 226 -9.64 -6.89 16.27
N SER A 227 -10.47 -6.07 16.93
CA SER A 227 -9.95 -4.87 17.60
C SER A 227 -9.04 -5.21 18.78
N PHE A 228 -9.30 -6.32 19.49
CA PHE A 228 -8.40 -6.79 20.55
C PHE A 228 -7.08 -7.33 19.99
N LEU A 229 -7.12 -8.13 18.92
CA LEU A 229 -5.92 -8.63 18.23
C LEU A 229 -5.10 -7.49 17.62
N LYS A 230 -5.77 -6.47 17.08
CA LYS A 230 -5.11 -5.25 16.64
C LYS A 230 -4.34 -4.57 17.75
N VAL A 231 -4.89 -4.50 18.97
CA VAL A 231 -4.23 -3.87 20.13
C VAL A 231 -3.17 -4.77 20.79
N GLY A 232 -3.38 -6.09 20.79
CA GLY A 232 -2.56 -7.07 21.49
C GLY A 232 -1.48 -7.76 20.65
N SER A 233 -1.59 -7.77 19.32
CA SER A 233 -0.52 -8.27 18.46
C SER A 233 0.59 -7.24 18.35
N LEU A 234 1.80 -7.64 18.75
CA LEU A 234 3.09 -7.01 18.45
C LEU A 234 3.36 -6.82 16.94
N ASP A 235 2.44 -7.23 16.07
CA ASP A 235 2.48 -6.95 14.64
C ASP A 235 2.16 -5.49 14.38
N VAL A 236 3.23 -4.70 14.32
CA VAL A 236 3.29 -3.36 13.71
C VAL A 236 2.48 -3.29 12.40
N PHE A 237 2.46 -4.36 11.60
CA PHE A 237 1.72 -4.43 10.33
C PHE A 237 0.20 -4.35 10.50
N VAL A 238 -0.37 -5.11 11.43
CA VAL A 238 -1.82 -5.11 11.68
C VAL A 238 -2.27 -3.82 12.36
N TYR A 239 -1.39 -3.20 13.15
CA TYR A 239 -1.60 -1.89 13.78
C TYR A 239 -1.52 -0.73 12.77
N ILE A 240 -0.58 -0.80 11.80
CA ILE A 240 -0.42 0.22 10.75
C ILE A 240 -1.60 0.22 9.78
N GLU A 241 -2.18 -0.96 9.53
CA GLU A 241 -3.11 -1.17 8.43
C GLU A 241 -4.55 -0.70 8.70
N TYR A 242 -4.97 -0.46 9.96
CA TYR A 242 -6.38 -0.15 10.23
C TYR A 242 -6.69 0.74 11.45
N SER A 243 -6.01 1.89 11.57
CA SER A 243 -6.49 2.99 12.43
C SER A 243 -7.30 4.10 11.69
N PRO A 244 -8.31 3.82 10.83
CA PRO A 244 -9.31 4.83 10.49
C PRO A 244 -10.43 4.95 11.54
N LYS A 245 -10.50 4.05 12.54
CA LYS A 245 -11.64 3.99 13.49
C LYS A 245 -11.61 5.02 14.64
N TRP A 246 -10.67 5.96 14.65
CA TRP A 246 -10.69 7.11 15.59
C TRP A 246 -10.88 8.48 14.90
N PHE A 247 -11.10 8.51 13.58
CA PHE A 247 -11.38 9.73 12.80
C PHE A 247 -12.87 10.13 12.81
N VAL A 248 -13.59 9.79 13.87
CA VAL A 248 -14.87 10.42 14.20
C VAL A 248 -14.71 11.03 15.59
N PHE A 249 -13.97 12.13 15.65
CA PHE A 249 -14.41 13.43 16.15
C PHE A 249 -13.50 14.51 15.55
#